data_AF-A0A1B6H3S4-F1
#
_entry.id   AF-A0A1B6H3S4-F1
#
_cell.length_a   1.000
_cell.length_b   1.000
_cell.length_c   1.000
_cell.angle_alpha   90.00
_cell.angle_beta   90.00
_cell.angle_gamma   90.00
#
_symmetry.space_group_name_H-M   'P 1'
#
loop_
_entity.id
_entity.type
_entity.pdbx_description
1 polymer ?
#
loop_
_entity_poly.entity_id
_entity_poly.type
_entity_poly.pdbx_seq_one_letter_code
_entity_poly.pdbx_strand_id
1 'polypeptide(L)'
;LADRMFNSVREAWLSASRHNMADVKELIPEFFYLPEFLCNSNNFDLGCKQNGVQLGDVVLPPWAKEDPREFIRVHRQALECDYVSQHLHEWIDLIFGHKQQGPAAVDSVNLFHHLFYEGNVDIYSIDDPLKKNATIGFINNFGQIPKQLFKKPHPAKKLNHRSSVLDPGPLNTPLMSERLFYHNLDNLKPSLQPI
;
A
#
# COMPACT_ATOMS: atom_id res chain seq x y z
N LEU A 1 -18.77 12.26 12.98
CA LEU A 1 -17.52 11.47 13.03
C LEU A 1 -17.67 10.20 12.19
N ALA A 2 -18.76 9.45 12.38
CA ALA A 2 -19.13 8.25 11.62
C ALA A 2 -18.96 8.36 10.09
N ASP A 3 -19.44 9.42 9.43
CA ASP A 3 -19.33 9.57 7.97
C ASP A 3 -17.89 9.66 7.44
N ARG A 4 -16.90 9.92 8.31
CA ARG A 4 -15.48 9.99 7.95
C ARG A 4 -14.71 8.71 8.32
N MET A 5 -15.36 7.75 8.98
CA MET A 5 -14.72 6.50 9.38
C MET A 5 -14.63 5.52 8.21
N PHE A 6 -13.57 4.73 8.21
CA PHE A 6 -13.44 3.63 7.26
C PHE A 6 -14.53 2.59 7.52
N ASN A 7 -15.52 2.53 6.63
CA ASN A 7 -16.69 1.67 6.76
C ASN A 7 -17.00 0.86 5.50
N SER A 8 -16.41 1.22 4.35
CA SER A 8 -16.64 0.53 3.08
C SER A 8 -15.41 0.60 2.21
N VAL A 9 -14.98 -0.56 1.69
CA VAL A 9 -13.86 -0.65 0.74
C VAL A 9 -14.19 0.12 -0.54
N ARG A 10 -15.45 0.04 -1.00
CA ARG A 10 -15.91 0.76 -2.21
C ARG A 10 -15.87 2.27 -2.00
N GLU A 11 -16.40 2.78 -0.90
CA GLU A 11 -16.41 4.22 -0.64
C GLU A 11 -14.99 4.77 -0.50
N ALA A 12 -14.11 4.05 0.22
CA ALA A 12 -12.70 4.43 0.38
C ALA A 12 -11.97 4.48 -0.97
N TRP A 13 -12.14 3.45 -1.81
CA TRP A 13 -11.58 3.44 -3.16
C TRP A 13 -12.10 4.60 -4.01
N LEU A 14 -13.40 4.86 -4.00
CA LEU A 14 -14.00 5.94 -4.79
C LEU A 14 -13.55 7.33 -4.31
N SER A 15 -13.37 7.51 -3.00
CA SER A 15 -12.78 8.73 -2.43
C SER A 15 -11.38 8.96 -3.00
N ALA A 16 -10.49 7.98 -2.86
CA ALA A 16 -9.09 8.10 -3.26
C ALA A 16 -8.87 8.15 -4.79
N SER A 17 -9.73 7.50 -5.57
CA SER A 17 -9.54 7.39 -7.02
C SER A 17 -10.30 8.43 -7.85
N ARG A 18 -11.35 9.07 -7.29
CA ARG A 18 -12.27 9.89 -8.10
C ARG A 18 -12.85 11.11 -7.39
N HIS A 19 -13.33 10.95 -6.16
CA HIS A 19 -14.23 11.96 -5.58
C HIS A 19 -13.53 13.01 -4.74
N ASN A 20 -12.36 12.70 -4.18
CA ASN A 20 -11.67 13.60 -3.27
C ASN A 20 -10.23 13.86 -3.75
N MET A 21 -10.00 15.07 -4.28
CA MET A 21 -8.67 15.49 -4.76
C MET A 21 -7.62 15.57 -3.64
N ALA A 22 -8.02 15.58 -2.37
CA ALA A 22 -7.13 15.56 -1.23
C ALA A 22 -6.90 14.14 -0.67
N ASP A 23 -7.56 13.12 -1.23
CA ASP A 23 -7.39 11.73 -0.80
C ASP A 23 -6.47 10.98 -1.76
N VAL A 24 -5.18 10.97 -1.43
CA VAL A 24 -4.14 10.29 -2.21
C VAL A 24 -3.54 9.11 -1.43
N LYS A 25 -4.38 8.44 -0.62
CA LYS A 25 -3.94 7.36 0.27
C LYS A 25 -3.64 6.07 -0.50
N GLU A 26 -2.58 5.41 -0.08
CA GLU A 26 -2.19 4.07 -0.51
C GLU A 26 -2.59 3.01 0.53
N LEU A 27 -2.58 1.74 0.14
CA LEU A 27 -2.94 0.63 1.03
C LEU A 27 -1.84 0.32 2.06
N ILE A 28 -2.28 -0.14 3.24
CA ILE A 28 -1.41 -0.72 4.26
C ILE A 28 -1.25 -2.24 4.05
N PRO A 29 -0.17 -2.86 4.56
CA PRO A 29 0.08 -4.30 4.40
C PRO A 29 -1.07 -5.22 4.86
N GLU A 30 -1.82 -4.81 5.88
CA GLU A 30 -2.93 -5.55 6.48
C GLU A 30 -3.99 -5.95 5.45
N PHE A 31 -4.18 -5.16 4.39
CA PHE A 31 -5.08 -5.49 3.26
C PHE A 31 -4.69 -6.77 2.50
N PHE A 32 -3.52 -7.35 2.78
CA PHE A 32 -3.01 -8.53 2.09
C PHE A 32 -2.79 -9.75 3.01
N TYR A 33 -3.01 -9.60 4.33
CA TYR A 33 -2.84 -10.74 5.24
C TYR A 33 -3.71 -10.75 6.51
N LEU A 34 -4.32 -9.62 6.93
CA LEU A 34 -5.01 -9.51 8.22
C LEU A 34 -6.52 -9.30 8.00
N PRO A 35 -7.37 -10.34 8.03
CA PRO A 35 -8.82 -10.15 7.87
C PRO A 35 -9.47 -9.41 9.05
N GLU A 36 -8.87 -9.42 10.23
CA GLU A 36 -9.47 -8.93 11.47
C GLU A 36 -9.73 -7.42 11.48
N PHE A 37 -8.95 -6.60 10.75
CA PHE A 37 -9.18 -5.14 10.72
C PHE A 37 -10.49 -4.76 10.00
N LEU A 38 -11.11 -5.70 9.29
CA LEU A 38 -12.38 -5.53 8.59
C LEU A 38 -13.59 -5.86 9.48
N CYS A 39 -13.36 -6.40 10.68
CA CYS A 39 -14.39 -6.80 11.62
C CYS A 39 -14.37 -5.95 12.89
N ASN A 40 -15.54 -5.54 13.35
CA ASN A 40 -15.75 -4.94 14.66
C ASN A 40 -15.97 -6.04 15.73
N SER A 41 -15.01 -6.95 15.88
CA SER A 41 -15.15 -8.11 16.79
C SER A 41 -15.32 -7.72 18.26
N ASN A 42 -14.87 -6.52 18.65
CA ASN A 42 -15.03 -5.99 20.00
C ASN A 42 -16.38 -5.29 20.23
N ASN A 43 -17.26 -5.24 19.22
CA ASN A 43 -18.57 -4.60 19.27
C ASN A 43 -18.51 -3.15 19.75
N PHE A 44 -17.53 -2.38 19.25
CA PHE A 44 -17.45 -0.95 19.54
C PHE A 44 -18.68 -0.23 18.99
N ASP A 45 -19.16 0.79 19.71
CA ASP A 45 -20.11 1.74 19.15
C ASP A 45 -19.36 2.71 18.22
N LEU A 46 -19.44 2.41 16.92
CA LEU A 46 -18.83 3.22 15.86
C LEU A 46 -19.75 4.38 15.42
N GLY A 47 -20.94 4.49 16.01
CA GLY A 47 -21.93 5.52 15.70
C GLY A 47 -22.71 5.28 14.41
N CYS A 48 -23.50 6.29 14.04
CA CYS A 48 -24.42 6.24 12.90
C CYS A 48 -24.09 7.36 11.90
N LYS A 49 -24.09 7.02 10.61
CA LYS A 49 -23.93 7.98 9.50
C LYS A 49 -25.14 8.91 9.43
N GLN A 50 -24.98 10.07 8.79
CA GLN A 50 -26.07 11.04 8.62
C GLN A 50 -27.28 10.49 7.86
N ASN A 51 -27.08 9.48 7.01
CA ASN A 51 -28.13 8.78 6.29
C ASN A 51 -28.84 7.68 7.10
N GLY A 52 -28.54 7.56 8.39
CA GLY A 52 -29.16 6.57 9.29
C GLY A 52 -28.50 5.19 9.27
N VAL A 53 -27.41 4.99 8.52
CA VAL A 53 -26.67 3.72 8.51
C VAL A 53 -25.80 3.61 9.75
N GLN A 54 -26.12 2.64 10.61
CA GLN A 54 -25.28 2.27 11.75
C GLN A 54 -23.96 1.65 11.26
N LEU A 55 -22.85 2.04 11.87
CA LEU A 55 -21.53 1.48 11.56
C LEU A 55 -21.26 0.19 12.35
N GLY A 56 -20.57 -0.75 11.71
CA GLY A 56 -20.21 -2.06 12.24
C GLY A 56 -19.00 -2.63 11.49
N ASP A 57 -19.10 -3.88 11.03
CA ASP A 57 -18.11 -4.48 10.14
C ASP A 57 -17.96 -3.67 8.84
N VAL A 58 -16.78 -3.73 8.24
CA VAL A 58 -16.49 -3.03 7.00
C VAL A 58 -17.27 -3.66 5.84
N VAL A 59 -17.98 -2.83 5.08
CA VAL A 59 -18.71 -3.26 3.89
C VAL A 59 -17.73 -3.70 2.80
N LEU A 60 -17.72 -5.00 2.53
CA LEU A 60 -16.85 -5.65 1.54
C LEU A 60 -17.49 -5.66 0.14
N PRO A 61 -16.69 -5.81 -0.92
CA PRO A 61 -17.21 -6.03 -2.27
C PRO A 61 -18.03 -7.34 -2.37
N PRO A 62 -19.05 -7.41 -3.26
CA PRO A 62 -19.91 -8.60 -3.36
C PRO A 62 -19.19 -9.91 -3.65
N TRP A 63 -18.07 -9.87 -4.37
CA TRP A 63 -17.27 -11.07 -4.67
C TRP A 63 -16.63 -11.69 -3.43
N ALA A 64 -16.47 -10.94 -2.34
CA ALA A 64 -15.94 -11.43 -1.08
C ALA A 64 -17.00 -12.17 -0.23
N LYS A 65 -18.28 -12.14 -0.63
CA LYS A 65 -19.38 -12.91 0.00
C LYS A 65 -19.49 -12.67 1.51
N GLU A 66 -19.30 -11.42 1.94
CA GLU A 66 -19.28 -11.03 3.37
C GLU A 66 -18.22 -11.77 4.20
N ASP A 67 -17.19 -12.32 3.56
CA ASP A 67 -16.08 -13.02 4.21
C ASP A 67 -14.77 -12.20 4.10
N PRO A 68 -14.31 -11.58 5.21
CA PRO A 68 -13.02 -10.90 5.28
C PRO A 68 -11.83 -11.78 4.89
N ARG A 69 -11.87 -13.08 5.17
CA ARG A 69 -10.80 -14.01 4.79
C ARG A 69 -10.74 -14.20 3.29
N GLU A 70 -11.90 -14.29 2.63
CA GLU A 70 -11.99 -14.34 1.18
C GLU A 70 -11.50 -13.03 0.54
N PHE A 71 -11.85 -11.88 1.13
CA PHE A 71 -11.33 -10.57 0.72
C PHE A 71 -9.79 -10.54 0.72
N ILE A 72 -9.18 -10.91 1.83
CA ILE A 72 -7.72 -10.99 1.99
C ILE A 72 -7.10 -12.00 1.03
N ARG A 73 -7.71 -13.18 0.88
CA ARG A 73 -7.22 -14.24 -0.03
C ARG A 73 -7.15 -13.74 -1.47
N VAL A 74 -8.18 -13.05 -1.95
CA VAL A 74 -8.23 -12.49 -3.31
C VAL A 74 -7.28 -11.30 -3.45
N HIS A 75 -7.20 -10.39 -2.48
CA HIS A 75 -6.24 -9.28 -2.49
C HIS A 75 -4.80 -9.78 -2.59
N ARG A 76 -4.45 -10.80 -1.81
CA ARG A 76 -3.14 -11.45 -1.87
C ARG A 76 -2.89 -12.13 -3.22
N GLN A 77 -3.89 -12.83 -3.75
CA GLN A 77 -3.79 -13.44 -5.07
C GLN A 77 -3.58 -12.39 -6.17
N ALA A 78 -4.20 -11.22 -6.06
CA ALA A 78 -4.00 -10.10 -6.98
C ALA A 78 -2.59 -9.51 -6.85
N LEU A 79 -2.09 -9.29 -5.62
CA LEU A 79 -0.73 -8.79 -5.38
C LEU A 79 0.35 -9.73 -5.96
N GLU A 80 0.13 -11.04 -5.87
CA GLU A 80 1.09 -12.06 -6.32
C GLU A 80 0.92 -12.45 -7.80
N CYS A 81 -0.06 -11.87 -8.52
CA CYS A 81 -0.32 -12.24 -9.91
C CYS A 81 0.78 -11.78 -10.88
N ASP A 82 0.82 -12.38 -12.07
CA ASP A 82 1.77 -12.05 -13.14
C ASP A 82 1.79 -10.58 -13.51
N TYR A 83 0.61 -9.95 -13.58
CA TYR A 83 0.49 -8.54 -13.94
C TYR A 83 1.19 -7.66 -12.90
N VAL A 84 0.87 -7.84 -11.62
CA VAL A 84 1.53 -7.06 -10.55
C VAL A 84 3.01 -7.39 -10.48
N SER A 85 3.40 -8.66 -10.60
CA SER A 85 4.80 -9.06 -10.65
C SER A 85 5.61 -8.33 -11.74
N GLN A 86 5.03 -8.17 -12.94
CA GLN A 86 5.70 -7.46 -14.05
C GLN A 86 5.82 -5.95 -13.78
N HIS A 87 4.84 -5.33 -13.11
CA HIS A 87 4.73 -3.88 -13.00
C HIS A 87 5.09 -3.30 -11.62
N LEU A 88 5.26 -4.11 -10.59
CA LEU A 88 5.51 -3.63 -9.22
C LEU A 88 6.77 -2.75 -9.11
N HIS A 89 7.78 -3.00 -9.95
CA HIS A 89 8.99 -2.19 -10.03
C HIS A 89 8.71 -0.72 -10.35
N GLU A 90 7.63 -0.41 -11.06
CA GLU A 90 7.22 0.96 -11.41
C GLU A 90 6.66 1.70 -10.19
N TRP A 91 5.89 1.01 -9.34
CA TRP A 91 5.43 1.57 -8.06
C TRP A 91 6.61 1.76 -7.10
N ILE A 92 7.54 0.79 -7.06
CA ILE A 92 8.77 0.90 -6.28
C ILE A 92 9.61 2.12 -6.72
N ASP A 93 9.64 2.42 -8.02
CA ASP A 93 10.29 3.62 -8.56
C ASP A 93 9.65 4.93 -8.09
N LEU A 94 8.33 4.96 -7.89
CA LEU A 94 7.59 6.12 -7.36
C LEU A 94 7.86 6.34 -5.87
N ILE A 95 7.80 5.27 -5.08
CA ILE A 95 7.85 5.37 -3.61
C ILE A 95 9.28 5.45 -3.07
N PHE A 96 10.22 4.70 -3.65
CA PHE A 96 11.58 4.56 -3.13
C PHE A 96 12.67 4.93 -4.16
N GLY A 97 12.30 5.15 -5.42
CA GLY A 97 13.24 5.16 -6.53
C GLY A 97 13.42 6.50 -7.22
N HIS A 98 13.83 6.41 -8.48
CA HIS A 98 14.23 7.58 -9.27
C HIS A 98 13.07 8.53 -9.62
N LYS A 99 11.81 8.10 -9.48
CA LYS A 99 10.60 8.92 -9.70
C LYS A 99 10.04 9.55 -8.43
N GLN A 100 10.74 9.43 -7.30
CA GLN A 100 10.32 10.05 -6.04
C GLN A 100 10.55 11.58 -6.03
N GLN A 101 11.57 12.07 -6.75
CA GLN A 101 11.99 13.48 -6.73
C GLN A 101 12.48 13.95 -8.10
N GLY A 102 12.60 15.27 -8.28
CA GLY A 102 13.14 15.89 -9.48
C GLY A 102 12.19 15.84 -10.70
N PRO A 103 12.71 16.05 -11.92
CA PRO A 103 11.88 16.09 -13.13
C PRO A 103 11.05 14.81 -13.35
N ALA A 104 11.61 13.63 -13.06
CA ALA A 104 10.90 12.37 -13.21
C ALA A 104 9.64 12.27 -12.31
N ALA A 105 9.67 12.90 -11.12
CA ALA A 105 8.51 12.96 -10.23
C ALA A 105 7.44 13.95 -10.75
N VAL A 106 7.85 15.04 -11.41
CA VAL A 106 6.93 15.96 -12.08
C VAL A 106 6.19 15.22 -13.20
N ASP A 107 6.95 14.53 -14.07
CA ASP A 107 6.42 13.80 -15.22
C ASP A 107 5.46 12.68 -14.81
N SER A 108 5.67 12.07 -13.64
CA SER A 108 4.80 11.03 -13.09
C SER A 108 3.74 11.53 -12.12
N VAL A 109 3.59 12.86 -11.95
CA VAL A 109 2.61 13.48 -11.02
C VAL A 109 2.77 12.94 -9.58
N ASN A 110 4.01 12.79 -9.12
CA ASN A 110 4.38 12.16 -7.84
C ASN A 110 5.10 13.16 -6.91
N LEU A 111 4.64 14.41 -6.89
CA LEU A 111 5.18 15.46 -6.03
C LEU A 111 4.30 15.67 -4.80
N PHE A 112 4.94 15.70 -3.64
CA PHE A 112 4.31 15.96 -2.35
C PHE A 112 4.78 17.29 -1.77
N HIS A 113 4.22 17.68 -0.63
CA HIS A 113 4.62 18.90 0.05
C HIS A 113 6.11 18.86 0.41
N HIS A 114 6.85 19.96 0.18
CA HIS A 114 8.31 19.98 0.32
C HIS A 114 8.80 19.58 1.71
N LEU A 115 8.00 19.82 2.76
CA LEU A 115 8.26 19.43 4.16
C LEU A 115 8.28 17.92 4.40
N PHE A 116 7.70 17.11 3.51
CA PHE A 116 7.58 15.67 3.72
C PHE A 116 8.84 14.90 3.27
N TYR A 117 9.77 15.55 2.58
CA TYR A 117 11.00 14.92 2.10
C TYR A 117 12.13 15.10 3.13
N GLU A 118 12.85 14.01 3.40
CA GLU A 118 14.03 14.00 4.27
C GLU A 118 15.05 15.07 3.83
N GLY A 119 15.54 15.87 4.78
CA GLY A 119 16.60 16.86 4.54
C GLY A 119 16.14 18.19 3.92
N ASN A 120 14.87 18.34 3.52
CA ASN A 120 14.37 19.60 2.96
C ASN A 120 14.11 20.70 4.01
N VAL A 121 14.07 20.34 5.30
CA VAL A 121 13.95 21.29 6.40
C VAL A 121 14.88 20.91 7.54
N ASP A 122 15.70 21.88 7.95
CA ASP A 122 16.39 21.84 9.23
C ASP A 122 15.47 22.39 10.32
N ILE A 123 14.81 21.49 11.05
CA ILE A 123 13.92 21.87 12.16
C ILE A 123 14.69 22.48 13.35
N TYR A 124 16.01 22.28 13.42
CA TYR A 124 16.84 22.81 14.49
C TYR A 124 17.26 24.25 14.23
N SER A 125 17.30 24.69 12.97
CA SER A 125 17.57 26.09 12.61
C SER A 125 16.36 27.02 12.75
N ILE A 126 15.21 26.52 13.23
CA ILE A 126 14.00 27.35 13.45
C ILE A 126 14.03 27.92 14.87
N ASP A 127 14.32 29.21 14.98
CA ASP A 127 14.43 29.91 16.27
C ASP A 127 13.09 30.10 16.98
N ASP A 128 12.03 30.43 16.23
CA ASP A 128 10.69 30.64 16.79
C ASP A 128 10.08 29.30 17.24
N PRO A 129 9.83 29.10 18.56
CA PRO A 129 9.26 27.86 19.08
C PRO A 129 7.87 27.55 18.51
N LEU A 130 7.05 28.57 18.22
CA LEU A 130 5.71 28.35 17.66
C LEU A 130 5.81 27.82 16.23
N LYS A 131 6.63 28.44 15.39
CA LYS A 131 6.89 27.98 14.03
C LYS A 131 7.51 26.58 14.01
N LYS A 132 8.44 26.31 14.92
CA LYS A 132 9.06 24.98 15.06
C LYS A 132 8.03 23.91 15.41
N ASN A 133 7.21 24.14 16.43
CA ASN A 133 6.18 23.20 16.85
C ASN A 133 5.11 22.99 15.78
N ALA A 134 4.71 24.05 15.07
CA ALA A 134 3.78 23.95 13.96
C ALA A 134 4.36 23.10 12.80
N THR A 135 5.64 23.29 12.48
CA THR A 135 6.33 22.53 11.43
C THR A 135 6.43 21.04 11.79
N ILE A 136 6.84 20.73 13.01
CA ILE A 136 6.91 19.35 13.51
C ILE A 136 5.51 18.70 13.51
N GLY A 137 4.50 19.41 14.01
CA GLY A 137 3.11 18.95 14.01
C GLY A 137 2.60 18.68 12.59
N PHE A 138 2.96 19.52 11.63
CA PHE A 138 2.56 19.32 10.24
C PHE A 138 3.19 18.06 9.63
N ILE A 139 4.50 17.86 9.81
CA ILE A 139 5.21 16.67 9.32
C ILE A 139 4.66 15.39 9.95
N ASN A 140 4.46 15.38 11.26
CA ASN A 140 4.03 14.19 11.99
C ASN A 140 2.61 13.72 11.65
N ASN A 141 1.71 14.64 11.25
CA ASN A 141 0.29 14.31 11.05
C ASN A 141 -0.12 14.22 9.59
N PHE A 142 0.59 14.86 8.66
CA PHE A 142 0.16 14.93 7.26
C PHE A 142 1.02 14.11 6.29
N GLY A 143 2.27 13.82 6.61
CA GLY A 143 3.06 12.93 5.76
C GLY A 143 4.55 12.98 5.98
N GLN A 144 5.18 11.83 5.74
CA GLN A 144 6.62 11.67 5.62
C GLN A 144 6.85 10.74 4.43
N ILE A 145 7.61 11.22 3.44
CA ILE A 145 7.96 10.40 2.28
C ILE A 145 9.09 9.45 2.70
N PRO A 146 9.00 8.16 2.37
CA PRO A 146 10.08 7.22 2.65
C PRO A 146 11.40 7.67 2.01
N LYS A 147 12.51 7.28 2.61
CA LYS A 147 13.85 7.58 2.07
C LYS A 147 14.01 7.05 0.64
N GLN A 148 14.55 7.88 -0.26
CA GLN A 148 14.94 7.43 -1.59
C GLN A 148 16.10 6.42 -1.48
N LEU A 149 15.86 5.18 -1.90
CA LEU A 149 16.83 4.08 -1.78
C LEU A 149 17.77 4.00 -2.99
N PHE A 150 17.33 4.46 -4.17
CA PHE A 150 18.10 4.39 -5.41
C PHE A 150 17.69 5.46 -6.42
N LYS A 151 18.63 5.79 -7.32
CA LYS A 151 18.46 6.84 -8.35
C LYS A 151 18.37 6.31 -9.78
N LYS A 152 18.47 5.00 -9.97
CA LYS A 152 18.33 4.32 -11.26
C LYS A 152 17.01 3.54 -11.28
N PRO A 153 16.42 3.24 -12.45
CA PRO A 153 15.21 2.43 -12.51
C PRO A 153 15.34 1.09 -11.78
N HIS A 154 14.31 0.73 -11.02
CA HIS A 154 14.27 -0.56 -10.33
C HIS A 154 14.22 -1.71 -11.36
N PRO A 155 14.98 -2.81 -11.18
CA PRO A 155 14.91 -3.94 -12.08
C PRO A 155 13.50 -4.56 -12.14
N ALA A 156 12.98 -4.77 -13.35
CA ALA A 156 11.72 -5.48 -13.55
C ALA A 156 11.88 -6.98 -13.24
N LYS A 157 10.90 -7.58 -12.55
CA LYS A 157 10.87 -9.02 -12.31
C LYS A 157 10.59 -9.74 -13.64
N LYS A 158 11.52 -10.58 -14.07
CA LYS A 158 11.30 -11.45 -15.24
C LYS A 158 10.40 -12.59 -14.84
N LEU A 159 9.25 -12.71 -15.50
CA LEU A 159 8.46 -13.92 -15.42
C LEU A 159 9.07 -14.97 -16.33
N ASN A 160 9.38 -16.12 -15.78
CA ASN A 160 9.65 -17.29 -16.61
C ASN A 160 8.30 -17.76 -17.14
N HIS A 161 7.94 -17.35 -18.36
CA HIS A 161 6.88 -18.02 -19.08
C HIS A 161 7.27 -19.50 -19.19
N ARG A 162 6.60 -20.36 -18.43
CA ARG A 162 6.50 -21.76 -18.84
C ARG A 162 5.68 -21.74 -20.12
N SER A 163 6.37 -21.71 -21.25
CA SER A 163 5.80 -22.16 -22.51
C SER A 163 5.17 -23.51 -22.21
N SER A 164 3.84 -23.59 -22.26
CA SER A 164 3.12 -24.86 -22.32
C SER A 164 3.41 -25.51 -23.67
N VAL A 165 4.67 -25.89 -23.89
CA VAL A 165 4.98 -26.92 -24.87
C VAL A 165 4.46 -28.20 -24.24
N LEU A 166 3.40 -28.72 -24.84
CA LEU A 166 2.87 -30.06 -24.60
C LEU A 166 4.02 -31.05 -24.79
N ASP A 167 4.71 -31.39 -23.71
CA ASP A 167 5.64 -32.51 -23.68
C ASP A 167 4.87 -33.69 -23.09
N PRO A 168 4.58 -34.77 -23.86
CA PRO A 168 3.88 -35.94 -23.36
C PRO A 168 4.85 -36.80 -22.55
N GLY A 169 5.32 -36.27 -21.41
CA GLY A 169 6.10 -36.98 -20.40
C GLY A 169 5.21 -37.44 -19.25
N PRO A 170 5.54 -38.56 -18.57
CA PRO A 170 4.65 -39.19 -17.60
C PRO A 170 4.35 -38.26 -16.42
N LEU A 171 3.05 -38.13 -16.12
CA LEU A 171 2.45 -37.40 -14.99
C LEU A 171 3.05 -37.86 -13.66
N ASN A 172 4.16 -37.25 -13.21
CA ASN A 172 4.65 -37.46 -11.85
C ASN A 172 5.59 -36.37 -11.31
N THR A 173 5.26 -35.11 -11.58
CA THR A 173 5.84 -33.99 -10.81
C THR A 173 4.71 -33.24 -10.13
N PRO A 174 4.71 -33.11 -8.79
CA PRO A 174 3.71 -32.30 -8.12
C PRO A 174 3.84 -30.89 -8.68
N LEU A 175 2.70 -30.30 -9.04
CA LEU A 175 2.56 -28.90 -9.42
C LEU A 175 3.42 -28.11 -8.44
N MET A 176 4.60 -27.65 -8.87
CA MET A 176 5.45 -26.84 -7.98
C MET A 176 4.63 -25.59 -7.74
N SER A 177 3.95 -25.55 -6.59
CA SER A 177 3.37 -24.34 -6.02
C SER A 177 4.43 -23.28 -6.23
N GLU A 178 4.13 -22.27 -7.03
CA GLU A 178 5.02 -21.14 -7.16
C GLU A 178 5.38 -20.72 -5.73
N ARG A 179 6.69 -20.65 -5.44
CA ARG A 179 7.15 -20.30 -4.10
C ARG A 179 6.76 -18.85 -3.86
N LEU A 180 5.55 -18.66 -3.33
CA LEU A 180 5.04 -17.41 -2.81
C LEU A 180 6.05 -16.80 -1.84
N PHE A 181 6.00 -15.48 -1.67
CA PHE A 181 6.98 -14.70 -0.90
C PHE A 181 7.38 -15.33 0.44
N TYR A 182 6.42 -15.89 1.19
CA TYR A 182 6.66 -16.48 2.51
C TYR A 182 7.53 -17.76 2.49
N HIS A 183 7.69 -18.41 1.34
CA HIS A 183 8.66 -19.49 1.15
C HIS A 183 10.10 -18.99 1.01
N ASN A 184 10.30 -17.67 0.95
CA ASN A 184 11.60 -17.02 0.82
C ASN A 184 11.92 -16.15 2.04
N LEU A 185 11.23 -16.31 3.18
CA LEU A 185 11.49 -15.53 4.40
C LEU A 185 12.95 -15.66 4.85
N ASP A 186 13.54 -16.84 4.69
CA ASP A 186 14.94 -17.10 5.05
C ASP A 186 15.95 -16.30 4.21
N ASN A 187 15.52 -15.76 3.06
CA ASN A 187 16.36 -14.90 2.21
C ASN A 187 16.34 -13.43 2.66
N LEU A 188 15.44 -13.05 3.56
CA LEU A 188 15.36 -11.68 4.07
C LEU A 188 16.54 -11.40 5.00
N LYS A 189 17.37 -10.44 4.61
CA LYS A 189 18.42 -9.91 5.48
C LYS A 189 17.92 -8.61 6.11
N PRO A 190 17.86 -8.52 7.45
CA PRO A 190 17.52 -7.25 8.09
C PRO A 190 18.53 -6.18 7.70
N SER A 191 18.06 -4.94 7.54
CA SER A 191 18.95 -3.81 7.32
C SER A 191 19.90 -3.67 8.51
N LEU A 192 21.21 -3.60 8.24
CA LEU A 192 22.24 -3.38 9.26
C LEU A 192 22.27 -1.94 9.78
N GLN A 193 21.56 -1.04 9.12
CA GLN A 193 21.38 0.35 9.52
C GLN A 193 19.89 0.62 9.78
N PRO A 194 19.55 1.46 10.77
CA PRO A 194 18.19 1.98 10.91
C PRO A 194 17.77 2.61 9.59
N ILE A 195 16.60 2.21 9.08
CA ILE A 195 15.95 2.85 7.94
C ILE A 195 15.29 4.13 8.45
#